data_AF-A0A806TSC6-F1
#
_entry.id   AF-A0A806TSC6-F1
#
_cell.length_a   1.000
_cell.length_b   1.000
_cell.length_c   1.000
_cell.angle_alpha   90.00
_cell.angle_beta   90.00
_cell.angle_gamma   90.00
#
_symmetry.space_group_name_H-M   'P 1'
#
loop_
_entity.id
_entity.type
_entity.pdbx_description
1 polymer ?
#
loop_
_entity_poly.entity_id
_entity_poly.type
_entity_poly.pdbx_seq_one_letter_code
_entity_poly.pdbx_strand_id
1 'polypeptide(L)' 'MKIIYLLCLLPFVGILGLLPFVNKVTPFILGMPFFLFWIVMWVILTSFIMGIVYKLDPAVKGGDKQ' A
#
# COMPACT_ATOMS: atom_id res chain seq x y z
N MET A 1 3.19 -5.84 -17.32
CA MET A 1 1.97 -5.03 -17.51
C MET A 1 0.84 -5.38 -16.55
N LYS A 2 0.27 -6.61 -16.57
CA LYS A 2 -0.89 -6.98 -15.71
C LYS A 2 -0.64 -6.93 -14.19
N ILE A 3 0.57 -7.27 -13.74
CA ILE A 3 0.95 -7.26 -12.31
C ILE A 3 0.83 -5.84 -11.71
N ILE A 4 1.21 -4.80 -12.46
CA ILE A 4 1.23 -3.41 -11.97
C ILE A 4 -0.20 -2.92 -11.73
N TYR A 5 -1.14 -3.24 -12.64
CA TYR A 5 -2.56 -2.93 -12.46
C TYR A 5 -3.15 -3.63 -11.24
N LEU A 6 -2.76 -4.89 -10.97
CA LEU A 6 -3.20 -5.63 -9.79
C LEU A 6 -2.65 -5.02 -8.49
N LEU A 7 -1.38 -4.58 -8.50
CA LEU A 7 -0.72 -3.91 -7.38
C LEU A 7 -1.34 -2.54 -7.08
N CYS A 8 -1.81 -1.82 -8.11
CA CYS A 8 -2.48 -0.53 -7.94
C CYS A 8 -3.89 -0.66 -7.36
N LEU A 9 -4.58 -1.78 -7.62
CA LEU A 9 -5.90 -2.06 -7.08
C LEU A 9 -5.86 -2.48 -5.60
N LEU A 10 -4.74 -3.06 -5.16
CA LEU A 10 -4.53 -3.59 -3.81
C LEU A 10 -4.76 -2.55 -2.69
N PRO A 11 -4.18 -1.32 -2.73
CA PRO A 11 -4.45 -0.31 -1.71
C PRO A 11 -5.90 0.18 -1.73
N PHE A 12 -6.55 0.22 -2.89
CA PHE A 12 -7.97 0.59 -2.99
C PHE A 12 -8.87 -0.41 -2.27
N VAL A 13 -8.68 -1.71 -2.53
CA VAL A 13 -9.44 -2.77 -1.85
C VAL A 13 -9.10 -2.82 -0.36
N GLY A 14 -7.84 -2.61 -0.02
CA GLY A 14 -7.34 -2.59 1.34
C GLY A 14 -7.86 -1.46 2.23
N ILE A 15 -8.03 -0.27 1.66
CA ILE A 15 -8.55 0.90 2.36
C ILE A 15 -10.09 0.88 2.34
N LEU A 16 -10.71 0.66 1.18
CA LEU A 16 -12.16 0.77 1.04
C LEU A 16 -12.91 -0.49 1.46
N GLY A 17 -12.39 -1.67 1.13
CA GLY A 17 -13.05 -2.95 1.42
C GLY A 17 -12.99 -3.32 2.89
N LEU A 18 -11.92 -2.92 3.60
CA LEU A 18 -11.77 -3.21 5.03
C LEU A 18 -12.35 -2.13 5.93
N LEU A 19 -12.80 -0.98 5.41
CA LEU A 19 -13.46 0.09 6.18
C LEU A 19 -14.47 -0.43 7.21
N PRO A 20 -15.46 -1.28 6.90
CA PRO A 20 -16.42 -1.76 7.91
C PRO A 20 -15.78 -2.65 9.00
N PHE A 21 -14.64 -3.28 8.71
CA PHE A 21 -13.87 -4.08 9.67
C PHE A 21 -12.91 -3.23 10.52
N VAL A 22 -12.26 -2.23 9.91
CA VAL A 22 -11.27 -1.36 10.58
C VAL A 22 -11.89 -0.12 11.23
N ASN A 23 -13.13 0.22 10.91
CA ASN A 23 -13.90 1.29 11.55
C ASN A 23 -14.40 0.86 12.95
N LYS A 24 -13.47 0.36 13.77
CA LYS A 24 -13.67 0.13 15.19
C LYS A 24 -12.61 0.91 15.95
N VAL A 25 -13.07 1.69 16.93
CA VAL A 25 -12.22 2.56 17.76
C VAL A 25 -11.39 1.73 18.75
N THR A 26 -11.90 0.55 19.11
CA THR A 26 -11.23 -0.47 19.91
C THR A 26 -10.98 -1.69 19.02
N PRO A 27 -9.76 -2.25 18.97
CA PRO A 27 -8.63 -2.07 19.90
C PRO A 27 -7.72 -0.87 19.61
N PHE A 28 -7.00 -0.39 20.62
CA PHE A 28 -5.91 0.57 20.45
C PHE A 28 -4.61 -0.19 20.16
N ILE A 29 -3.88 0.21 19.13
CA ILE A 29 -2.56 -0.33 18.78
C ILE A 29 -1.54 0.80 18.94
N LEU A 30 -0.49 0.55 19.72
CA LEU A 30 0.57 1.54 20.01
C LEU A 30 0.04 2.86 20.61
N GLY A 31 -1.08 2.81 21.34
CA GLY A 31 -1.73 4.01 21.89
C GLY A 31 -2.59 4.78 20.88
N MET A 32 -2.75 4.28 19.67
CA MET A 32 -3.55 4.88 18.60
C MET A 32 -4.79 4.04 18.29
N PRO A 33 -5.90 4.63 17.82
CA PRO A 33 -7.04 3.87 17.31
C PRO A 33 -6.61 2.92 16.18
N PHE A 34 -7.19 1.72 16.12
CA PHE A 34 -6.89 0.72 15.09
C PHE A 34 -6.91 1.28 13.66
N PHE A 35 -7.91 2.12 13.36
CA PHE A 35 -8.06 2.78 12.06
C PHE A 35 -6.84 3.62 11.67
N LEU A 36 -6.26 4.35 12.61
CA LEU A 36 -5.08 5.18 12.40
C LEU A 36 -3.86 4.31 12.10
N PHE A 37 -3.64 3.25 12.90
CA PHE A 37 -2.59 2.27 12.64
C PHE A 37 -2.75 1.60 11.27
N TRP A 38 -3.98 1.26 10.89
CA TRP A 38 -4.32 0.67 9.62
C TRP A 38 -3.93 1.56 8.43
N ILE A 39 -4.27 2.86 8.48
CA ILE A 39 -3.87 3.81 7.43
C ILE A 39 -2.35 3.90 7.32
N VAL A 40 -1.63 4.02 8.44
CA VAL A 40 -0.16 4.11 8.45
C VAL A 40 0.46 2.84 7.87
N MET A 41 -0.07 1.66 8.22
CA MET A 41 0.35 0.39 7.62
C MET A 41 0.18 0.41 6.10
N TRP A 42 -0.95 0.90 5.58
CA TRP A 42 -1.18 1.03 4.14
C TRP A 42 -0.21 2.01 3.45
N VAL A 43 0.12 3.13 4.09
CA VAL A 43 1.13 4.07 3.56
C VAL A 43 2.48 3.36 3.39
N ILE A 44 2.94 2.63 4.41
CA ILE A 44 4.21 1.88 4.33
C ILE A 44 4.12 0.80 3.24
N LEU A 45 3.00 0.07 3.19
CA LEU A 45 2.78 -1.00 2.20
C LEU A 45 2.82 -0.44 0.77
N THR A 46 2.18 0.70 0.51
CA THR A 46 2.20 1.34 -0.82
C THR A 46 3.60 1.76 -1.24
N SER A 47 4.41 2.28 -0.32
CA SER A 47 5.81 2.62 -0.59
C SER A 47 6.62 1.36 -0.95
N PHE A 48 6.38 0.26 -0.25
CA PHE A 48 7.01 -1.03 -0.54
C PHE A 48 6.56 -1.61 -1.88
N ILE A 49 5.26 -1.53 -2.19
CA ILE A 49 4.68 -1.92 -3.49
C ILE A 49 5.36 -1.14 -4.62
N MET A 50 5.49 0.19 -4.49
CA MET A 50 6.18 1.02 -5.48
C MET A 50 7.65 0.64 -5.62
N GLY A 51 8.35 0.35 -4.53
CA GLY A 51 9.74 -0.14 -4.57
C GLY A 51 9.87 -1.49 -5.31
N ILE A 52 8.93 -2.42 -5.10
CA ILE A 52 8.88 -3.70 -5.81
C ILE A 52 8.57 -3.47 -7.30
N VAL A 53 7.61 -2.59 -7.63
CA VAL A 53 7.30 -2.22 -9.02
C VAL A 53 8.56 -1.64 -9.67
N TYR A 54 9.29 -0.76 -9.00
CA TYR A 54 10.51 -0.15 -9.52
C TYR A 54 11.61 -1.19 -9.79
N LYS A 55 11.75 -2.22 -8.94
CA LYS A 55 12.69 -3.33 -9.19
C LYS A 55 12.23 -4.28 -10.29
N LEU A 56 10.92 -4.50 -10.43
CA LEU A 56 10.33 -5.40 -11.42
C LEU A 56 10.11 -4.74 -12.77
N ASP A 57 10.10 -3.42 -12.85
CA ASP A 57 9.93 -2.67 -14.08
C ASP A 57 11.30 -2.46 -14.75
N PRO A 58 11.66 -3.25 -15.78
CA PRO A 58 12.90 -3.05 -16.52
C PRO A 58 12.91 -1.73 -17.30
N ALA A 59 11.77 -1.04 -17.50
CA ALA A 59 11.73 0.24 -18.19
C ALA A 59 12.42 1.36 -17.40
N VAL A 60 12.40 1.30 -16.07
CA VAL A 60 13.16 2.20 -15.18
C VAL A 60 14.67 2.09 -15.41
N LYS A 61 15.14 0.89 -15.77
CA LYS A 61 16.56 0.61 -16.01
C LYS A 61 17.15 1.34 -17.24
N GLY A 62 16.32 2.04 -18.01
CA GLY A 62 16.73 2.83 -19.18
C GLY A 62 17.10 4.29 -18.88
N GLY A 63 16.99 4.76 -17.63
CA GLY A 63 17.25 6.15 -17.24
C GLY A 63 18.71 6.55 -17.02
N ASP A 64 19.62 5.58 -16.81
CA ASP A 64 21.06 5.84 -16.59
C ASP A 64 21.87 5.73 -17.90
N LYS A 65 21.32 6.26 -18.99
CA LYS A 65 22.09 6.57 -20.20
C LYS A 65 21.85 8.03 -20.59
N GLN A 66 22.38 8.93 -19.77
CA GLN A 66 22.71 10.28 -20.22
C GLN A 66 24.12 10.62 -19.78
#